data_AF-A0A9P6Q7Z6-F1
#
_entry.id   AF-A0A9P6Q7Z6-F1
#
_cell.length_a   1.000
_cell.length_b   1.000
_cell.length_c   1.000
_cell.angle_alpha   90.00
_cell.angle_beta   90.00
_cell.angle_gamma   90.00
#
_symmetry.space_group_name_H-M   'P 1'
#
loop_
_entity.id
_entity.type
_entity.pdbx_description
1 polymer ?
#
loop_
_entity_poly.entity_id
_entity_poly.type
_entity_poly.pdbx_seq_one_letter_code
_entity_poly.pdbx_strand_id
1 'polypeptide(L)'
;MKIAASLLATLALVASTVVAGPTNGKNKHHHQKYLRISKKVLRADKVPFIPHSGSGLFTNWVGMNLDFKYVKPFVNMVNSTASLNNNTALISRGEAHITMITPPEYDNILSKAGVTIKELNAIATNKKRPLQRAKFSIPCLGRVQAVTKPDNVFQQSWQLIVNDDKKDLLRYRQDVFKLFVKKGGNPALFDPEDFMPHITLGFKTRDLFVEDGVYKRRNACIAKVVAV
;
A
#
# COMPACT_ATOMS: atom_id res chain seq x y z
N MET A 1 23.22 -70.08 -5.61
CA MET A 1 24.34 -69.55 -6.41
C MET A 1 24.07 -68.08 -6.73
N LYS A 2 25.13 -67.26 -6.64
CA LYS A 2 25.23 -65.81 -6.89
C LYS A 2 24.53 -65.44 -8.23
N ILE A 3 24.05 -64.21 -8.48
CA ILE A 3 24.83 -62.98 -8.64
C ILE A 3 23.90 -61.76 -8.49
N ALA A 4 24.39 -60.75 -7.75
CA ALA A 4 23.84 -59.40 -7.67
C ALA A 4 24.16 -58.60 -8.94
N ALA A 5 23.21 -57.82 -9.44
CA ALA A 5 23.45 -56.82 -10.49
C ALA A 5 23.17 -55.43 -9.93
N SER A 6 24.25 -54.68 -9.75
CA SER A 6 24.28 -53.29 -9.30
C SER A 6 23.70 -52.36 -10.38
N LEU A 7 22.72 -51.53 -10.02
CA LEU A 7 22.31 -50.37 -10.83
C LEU A 7 23.28 -49.21 -10.56
N LEU A 8 24.07 -48.84 -11.58
CA LEU A 8 24.81 -47.59 -11.63
C LEU A 8 23.87 -46.48 -12.12
N ALA A 9 23.64 -45.48 -11.28
CA ALA A 9 23.00 -44.23 -11.66
C ALA A 9 24.03 -43.29 -12.32
N THR A 10 23.89 -43.06 -13.62
CA THR A 10 24.64 -42.02 -14.33
C THR A 10 23.98 -40.66 -14.11
N LEU A 11 24.64 -39.81 -13.31
CA LEU A 11 24.35 -38.40 -13.16
C LEU A 11 24.85 -37.65 -14.41
N ALA A 12 23.95 -37.18 -15.28
CA ALA A 12 24.31 -36.30 -16.39
C ALA A 12 24.34 -34.84 -15.89
N LEU A 13 25.55 -34.27 -15.82
CA LEU A 13 25.78 -32.85 -15.53
C LEU A 13 25.41 -32.04 -16.79
N VAL A 14 24.31 -31.29 -16.75
CA VAL A 14 23.98 -30.33 -17.81
C VAL A 14 24.75 -29.03 -17.54
N ALA A 15 25.86 -28.84 -18.24
CA ALA A 15 26.57 -27.57 -18.26
C ALA A 15 25.76 -26.53 -19.05
N SER A 16 25.17 -25.55 -18.35
CA SER A 16 24.52 -24.41 -18.99
C SER A 16 25.60 -23.45 -19.53
N THR A 17 25.81 -23.45 -20.84
CA THR A 17 26.61 -22.43 -21.53
C THR A 17 25.80 -21.14 -21.62
N VAL A 18 26.21 -20.11 -20.86
CA VAL A 18 25.69 -18.74 -21.02
C VAL A 18 26.40 -18.11 -22.22
N VAL A 19 25.65 -17.91 -23.31
CA VAL A 19 26.13 -17.16 -24.48
C VAL A 19 25.96 -15.66 -24.18
N ALA A 20 27.08 -14.95 -23.99
CA ALA A 20 27.08 -13.50 -23.89
C ALA A 20 26.93 -12.89 -25.30
N GLY A 21 25.81 -12.21 -25.56
CA GLY A 21 25.59 -11.43 -26.77
C GLY A 21 26.38 -10.11 -26.78
N PRO A 22 26.66 -9.54 -27.96
CA PRO A 22 27.52 -8.37 -28.10
C PRO A 22 26.83 -7.10 -27.56
N THR A 23 27.54 -6.37 -26.70
CA THR A 23 27.12 -5.07 -26.17
C THR A 23 27.33 -3.98 -27.21
N ASN A 24 26.25 -3.43 -27.76
CA ASN A 24 26.28 -2.27 -28.63
C ASN A 24 25.40 -1.15 -28.08
N GLY A 25 25.93 0.07 -28.07
CA GLY A 25 25.11 1.29 -28.13
C GLY A 25 24.85 2.01 -26.80
N LYS A 26 25.54 3.14 -26.65
CA LYS A 26 25.41 4.18 -25.63
C LYS A 26 23.95 4.62 -25.39
N ASN A 27 23.52 4.58 -24.14
CA ASN A 27 22.62 5.60 -23.56
C ASN A 27 22.89 5.70 -22.06
N LYS A 28 23.86 6.54 -21.67
CA LYS A 28 24.09 6.90 -20.27
C LYS A 28 23.02 7.88 -19.82
N HIS A 29 21.80 7.41 -19.64
CA HIS A 29 20.89 8.08 -18.72
C HIS A 29 21.45 7.87 -17.33
N HIS A 30 21.92 8.95 -16.69
CA HIS A 30 22.28 8.93 -15.28
C HIS A 30 21.15 8.25 -14.50
N HIS A 31 21.40 7.04 -14.00
CA HIS A 31 20.49 6.34 -13.11
C HIS A 31 20.22 7.27 -11.92
N GLN A 32 19.05 7.89 -11.88
CA GLN A 32 18.62 8.57 -10.66
C GLN A 32 18.54 7.49 -9.59
N LYS A 33 19.50 7.50 -8.66
CA LYS A 33 19.61 6.55 -7.53
C LYS A 33 18.37 6.59 -6.60
N TYR A 34 17.46 7.54 -6.82
CA TYR A 34 16.25 7.78 -6.06
C TYR A 34 15.22 8.53 -6.91
N LEU A 35 13.95 8.21 -6.71
CA LEU A 35 12.81 8.95 -7.25
C LEU A 35 12.56 10.19 -6.40
N ARG A 36 12.17 11.30 -7.05
CA ARG A 36 11.93 12.58 -6.38
C ARG A 36 10.44 12.86 -6.28
N ILE A 37 9.96 13.16 -5.07
CA ILE A 37 8.59 13.62 -4.84
C ILE A 37 8.61 15.03 -4.24
N SER A 38 7.64 15.87 -4.58
CA SER A 38 7.57 17.21 -3.99
C SER A 38 7.35 17.11 -2.49
N LYS A 39 8.15 17.82 -1.67
CA LYS A 39 7.88 17.97 -0.22
C LYS A 39 6.47 18.47 0.10
N LYS A 40 5.81 19.13 -0.86
CA LYS A 40 4.42 19.59 -0.69
C LYS A 40 3.43 18.44 -0.53
N VAL A 41 3.75 17.21 -0.97
CA VAL A 41 2.93 16.02 -0.69
C VAL A 41 2.81 15.73 0.82
N LEU A 42 3.81 16.12 1.60
CA LEU A 42 3.84 15.93 3.06
C LEU A 42 3.01 16.99 3.81
N ARG A 43 2.35 17.90 3.09
CA ARG A 43 1.55 19.01 3.62
C ARG A 43 0.06 18.68 3.62
N ALA A 44 -0.30 17.58 4.29
CA ALA A 44 -1.70 17.21 4.52
C ALA A 44 -2.49 18.35 5.23
N ASP A 45 -1.79 19.20 6.00
CA ASP A 45 -2.36 20.36 6.70
C ASP A 45 -2.90 21.45 5.76
N LYS A 46 -2.61 21.36 4.46
CA LYS A 46 -3.11 22.26 3.42
C LYS A 46 -4.27 21.68 2.62
N VAL A 47 -4.72 20.49 2.96
CA VAL A 47 -5.84 19.80 2.33
C VAL A 47 -6.94 19.63 3.38
N PRO A 48 -8.22 19.91 3.04
CA PRO A 48 -9.31 19.68 3.98
C PRO A 48 -9.46 18.19 4.30
N PHE A 49 -9.84 17.90 5.54
CA PHE A 49 -10.37 16.59 5.89
C PHE A 49 -11.73 16.43 5.22
N ILE A 50 -11.94 15.30 4.52
CA ILE A 50 -13.19 14.96 3.85
C ILE A 50 -13.76 13.74 4.56
N PRO A 51 -14.92 13.87 5.23
CA PRO A 51 -15.60 12.71 5.81
C PRO A 51 -16.07 11.74 4.72
N HIS A 52 -15.77 10.46 4.87
CA HIS A 52 -16.32 9.41 4.00
C HIS A 52 -17.38 8.64 4.78
N SER A 53 -18.62 9.09 4.63
CA SER A 53 -19.78 8.50 5.31
C SER A 53 -20.85 8.15 4.28
N GLY A 54 -21.43 6.96 4.38
CA GLY A 54 -22.50 6.50 3.51
C GLY A 54 -23.43 5.49 4.20
N SER A 55 -24.58 5.23 3.58
CA SER A 55 -25.60 4.33 4.12
C SER A 55 -25.37 2.86 3.77
N GLY A 56 -24.46 2.56 2.84
CA GLY A 56 -24.20 1.20 2.35
C GLY A 56 -23.00 0.53 3.04
N LEU A 57 -22.94 -0.80 2.92
CA LEU A 57 -21.74 -1.55 3.30
C LEU A 57 -20.53 -1.05 2.50
N PHE A 58 -19.40 -0.98 3.20
CA PHE A 58 -18.10 -0.57 2.71
C PHE A 58 -18.01 0.86 2.19
N THR A 59 -18.98 1.72 2.54
CA THR A 59 -18.98 3.14 2.17
C THR A 59 -18.35 4.05 3.22
N ASN A 60 -18.18 3.56 4.45
CA ASN A 60 -17.67 4.31 5.59
C ASN A 60 -16.20 3.97 5.83
N TRP A 61 -15.33 4.98 5.87
CA TRP A 61 -13.91 4.82 6.15
C TRP A 61 -13.30 6.15 6.57
N VAL A 62 -12.05 6.13 7.07
CA VAL A 62 -11.34 7.37 7.42
C VAL A 62 -10.00 7.43 6.68
N GLY A 63 -9.75 8.55 6.01
CA GLY A 63 -8.51 8.85 5.31
C GLY A 63 -7.86 10.14 5.78
N MET A 64 -6.53 10.19 5.75
CA MET A 64 -5.78 11.43 5.76
C MET A 64 -5.57 11.87 4.30
N ASN A 65 -6.20 12.97 3.89
CA ASN A 65 -6.20 13.42 2.51
C ASN A 65 -4.92 14.16 2.15
N LEU A 66 -4.43 13.90 0.94
CA LEU A 66 -3.25 14.52 0.35
C LEU A 66 -3.63 15.20 -0.96
N ASP A 67 -2.85 16.21 -1.34
CA ASP A 67 -3.09 16.93 -2.58
C ASP A 67 -2.61 16.05 -3.75
N PHE A 68 -3.58 15.47 -4.47
CA PHE A 68 -3.33 14.54 -5.57
C PHE A 68 -2.42 15.13 -6.64
N LYS A 69 -2.37 16.46 -6.82
CA LYS A 69 -1.48 17.06 -7.82
C LYS A 69 0.00 16.76 -7.58
N TYR A 70 0.40 16.50 -6.33
CA TYR A 70 1.78 16.13 -5.99
C TYR A 70 2.04 14.62 -6.07
N VAL A 71 0.98 13.80 -6.17
CA VAL A 71 1.04 12.35 -6.33
C VAL A 71 0.90 11.94 -7.80
N LYS A 72 0.12 12.69 -8.59
CA LYS A 72 -0.13 12.46 -10.03
C LYS A 72 1.13 12.18 -10.86
N PRO A 73 2.29 12.86 -10.67
CA PRO A 73 3.50 12.52 -11.41
C PRO A 73 3.97 11.07 -11.22
N PHE A 74 3.77 10.50 -10.03
CA PHE A 74 4.08 9.09 -9.76
C PHE A 74 3.07 8.15 -10.44
N VAL A 75 1.79 8.51 -10.48
CA VAL A 75 0.78 7.75 -11.23
C VAL A 75 1.15 7.69 -12.71
N ASN A 76 1.50 8.84 -13.30
CA ASN A 76 1.93 8.92 -14.70
C ASN A 76 3.20 8.10 -14.96
N MET A 77 4.20 8.21 -14.08
CA MET A 77 5.45 7.44 -14.17
C MET A 77 5.19 5.93 -14.12
N VAL A 78 4.38 5.46 -13.17
CA VAL A 78 4.04 4.04 -13.08
C VAL A 78 3.29 3.58 -14.32
N ASN A 79 2.33 4.37 -14.81
CA ASN A 79 1.59 4.07 -16.04
C ASN A 79 2.48 4.01 -17.29
N SER A 80 3.62 4.70 -17.30
CA SER A 80 4.61 4.65 -18.39
C SER A 80 5.60 3.47 -18.29
N THR A 81 5.54 2.67 -17.22
CA THR A 81 6.52 1.59 -16.99
C THR A 81 6.21 0.37 -17.86
N ALA A 82 7.24 -0.17 -18.53
CA ALA A 82 7.12 -1.34 -19.41
C ALA A 82 6.42 -2.54 -18.77
N SER A 83 6.45 -2.72 -17.44
CA SER A 83 5.71 -3.79 -16.74
C SER A 83 4.18 -3.77 -16.91
N LEU A 84 3.62 -2.75 -17.57
CA LEU A 84 2.20 -2.69 -17.96
C LEU A 84 1.93 -3.16 -19.39
N ASN A 85 2.95 -3.62 -20.12
CA ASN A 85 3.12 -4.31 -21.44
C ASN A 85 1.98 -4.40 -22.49
N ASN A 86 0.71 -4.15 -22.16
CA ASN A 86 -0.45 -4.26 -23.05
C ASN A 86 -1.32 -2.98 -23.04
N ASN A 87 -0.74 -1.78 -22.93
CA ASN A 87 -1.46 -0.49 -22.93
C ASN A 87 -2.58 -0.35 -21.88
N THR A 88 -2.62 -1.20 -20.86
CA THR A 88 -3.62 -1.08 -19.79
C THR A 88 -3.06 -0.21 -18.68
N ALA A 89 -3.40 1.08 -18.70
CA ALA A 89 -3.10 1.98 -17.61
C ALA A 89 -3.69 1.43 -16.30
N LEU A 90 -2.99 1.63 -15.18
CA LEU A 90 -3.56 1.30 -13.87
C LEU A 90 -4.81 2.13 -13.65
N ILE A 91 -5.83 1.50 -13.08
CA ILE A 91 -6.99 2.19 -12.55
C ILE A 91 -6.51 3.03 -11.37
N SER A 92 -6.70 4.33 -11.48
CA SER A 92 -6.43 5.31 -10.43
C SER A 92 -7.74 6.03 -10.08
N ARG A 93 -7.91 6.37 -8.81
CA ARG A 93 -9.12 7.05 -8.32
C ARG A 93 -9.09 8.57 -8.50
N GLY A 94 -7.99 9.13 -9.01
CA GLY A 94 -7.83 10.58 -9.15
C GLY A 94 -7.72 11.33 -7.82
N GLU A 95 -7.50 10.61 -6.71
CA GLU A 95 -7.34 11.13 -5.35
C GLU A 95 -6.07 10.54 -4.71
N ALA A 96 -5.63 11.16 -3.62
CA ALA A 96 -4.56 10.62 -2.79
C ALA A 96 -4.93 10.75 -1.31
N HIS A 97 -4.80 9.64 -0.59
CA HIS A 97 -5.01 9.61 0.85
C HIS A 97 -4.17 8.49 1.48
N ILE A 98 -4.03 8.55 2.80
CA ILE A 98 -3.56 7.44 3.62
C ILE A 98 -4.76 6.92 4.40
N THR A 99 -5.18 5.69 4.13
CA THR A 99 -6.32 5.07 4.82
C THR A 99 -5.95 4.79 6.27
N MET A 100 -6.75 5.32 7.20
CA MET A 100 -6.56 5.18 8.63
C MET A 100 -7.49 4.15 9.25
N ILE A 101 -8.71 4.04 8.74
CA ILE A 101 -9.69 2.99 9.05
C ILE A 101 -10.26 2.55 7.71
N THR A 102 -10.08 1.28 7.37
CA THR A 102 -10.62 0.67 6.16
C THR A 102 -12.12 0.39 6.30
N PRO A 103 -12.85 0.24 5.18
CA PRO A 103 -14.25 -0.13 5.26
C PRO A 103 -14.50 -1.47 5.99
N PRO A 104 -13.73 -2.55 5.77
CA PRO A 104 -13.87 -3.78 6.56
C PRO A 104 -13.62 -3.60 8.05
N GLU A 105 -12.60 -2.81 8.46
CA GLU A 105 -12.38 -2.49 9.88
C GLU A 105 -13.59 -1.78 10.50
N TYR A 106 -14.22 -0.86 9.76
CA TYR A 106 -15.40 -0.17 10.25
C TYR A 106 -16.64 -1.08 10.32
N ASP A 107 -17.02 -1.70 9.20
CA ASP A 107 -18.29 -2.43 9.09
C ASP A 107 -18.29 -3.76 9.86
N ASN A 108 -17.15 -4.45 9.92
CA ASN A 108 -17.08 -5.77 10.54
C ASN A 108 -16.64 -5.72 12.01
N ILE A 109 -15.94 -4.67 12.45
CA ILE A 109 -15.35 -4.61 13.79
C ILE A 109 -15.90 -3.42 14.59
N LEU A 110 -15.59 -2.19 14.17
CA LEU A 110 -15.86 -1.00 15.00
C LEU A 110 -17.36 -0.73 15.16
N SER A 111 -18.12 -0.78 14.06
CA SER A 111 -19.56 -0.53 14.08
C SER A 111 -20.34 -1.58 14.86
N LYS A 112 -19.84 -2.83 14.93
CA LYS A 112 -20.45 -3.91 15.74
C LYS A 112 -20.39 -3.62 17.24
N ALA A 113 -19.41 -2.84 17.68
CA ALA A 113 -19.34 -2.32 19.04
C ALA A 113 -20.10 -1.00 19.23
N GLY A 114 -20.84 -0.50 18.23
CA GLY A 114 -21.55 0.77 18.33
C GLY A 114 -20.66 2.02 18.23
N VAL A 115 -19.46 1.88 17.65
CA VAL A 115 -18.64 3.02 17.21
C VAL A 115 -19.21 3.55 15.90
N THR A 116 -19.54 4.83 15.86
CA THR A 116 -20.11 5.47 14.67
C THR A 116 -19.05 6.17 13.82
N ILE A 117 -19.26 6.23 12.49
CA ILE A 117 -18.36 6.99 11.60
C ILE A 117 -18.27 8.47 12.00
N LYS A 118 -19.35 9.04 12.58
CA LYS A 118 -19.37 10.40 13.12
C LYS A 118 -18.35 10.57 14.26
N GLU A 119 -18.25 9.61 15.17
CA GLU A 119 -17.26 9.65 16.26
C GLU A 119 -15.84 9.51 15.72
N LEU A 120 -15.60 8.65 14.73
CA LEU A 120 -14.30 8.50 14.08
C LEU A 120 -13.86 9.79 13.37
N ASN A 121 -14.79 10.45 12.67
CA ASN A 121 -14.56 11.75 12.04
C ASN A 121 -14.32 12.85 13.08
N ALA A 122 -14.98 12.79 14.24
CA ALA A 122 -14.74 13.74 15.35
C ALA A 122 -13.34 13.57 15.95
N ILE A 123 -12.84 12.34 16.08
CA ILE A 123 -11.43 12.09 16.46
C ILE A 123 -10.50 12.67 15.39
N ALA A 124 -10.79 12.46 14.10
CA ALA A 124 -9.94 12.92 12.99
C ALA A 124 -9.89 14.45 12.88
N THR A 125 -10.95 15.15 13.28
CA THR A 125 -11.07 16.62 13.21
C THR A 125 -10.82 17.32 14.55
N ASN A 126 -10.36 16.59 15.57
CA ASN A 126 -10.07 17.15 16.89
C ASN A 126 -9.12 18.37 16.81
N LYS A 127 -9.53 19.51 17.38
CA LYS A 127 -8.76 20.78 17.32
C LYS A 127 -7.34 20.68 17.90
N LYS A 128 -7.11 19.84 18.91
CA LYS A 128 -5.80 19.67 19.54
C LYS A 128 -4.86 18.89 18.63
N ARG A 129 -5.35 17.86 17.95
CA ARG A 129 -4.51 16.95 17.16
C ARG A 129 -5.27 16.37 15.94
N PRO A 130 -5.63 17.21 14.96
CA PRO A 130 -6.37 16.79 13.78
C PRO A 130 -5.49 15.90 12.90
N LEU A 131 -6.10 14.90 12.27
CA LEU A 131 -5.45 13.92 11.43
C LEU A 131 -4.66 14.56 10.28
N GLN A 132 -5.20 15.62 9.65
CA GLN A 132 -4.51 16.37 8.58
C GLN A 132 -3.20 17.06 9.04
N ARG A 133 -2.92 17.16 10.35
CA ARG A 133 -1.63 17.66 10.84
C ARG A 133 -0.60 16.56 11.11
N ALA A 134 -0.98 15.29 11.02
CA ALA A 134 -0.08 14.17 11.27
C ALA A 134 1.15 14.21 10.37
N LYS A 135 2.31 13.89 10.94
CA LYS A 135 3.59 13.89 10.24
C LYS A 135 3.95 12.49 9.78
N PHE A 136 4.40 12.39 8.54
CA PHE A 136 4.79 11.14 7.90
C PHE A 136 5.91 11.37 6.89
N SER A 137 6.55 10.29 6.45
CA SER A 137 7.51 10.30 5.34
C SER A 137 7.17 9.22 4.32
N ILE A 138 7.75 9.34 3.13
CA ILE A 138 7.55 8.42 2.01
C ILE A 138 8.91 7.81 1.63
N PRO A 139 9.33 6.70 2.25
CA PRO A 139 10.65 6.11 2.01
C PRO A 139 10.84 5.50 0.63
N CYS A 140 9.77 4.98 0.00
CA CYS A 140 9.91 4.22 -1.24
C CYS A 140 8.61 4.17 -2.07
N LEU A 141 8.80 3.90 -3.36
CA LEU A 141 7.77 3.37 -4.23
C LEU A 141 7.71 1.86 -4.00
N GLY A 142 6.51 1.35 -3.77
CA GLY A 142 6.22 -0.05 -3.59
C GLY A 142 5.38 -0.63 -4.72
N ARG A 143 5.57 -1.93 -4.95
CA ARG A 143 4.78 -2.73 -5.88
C ARG A 143 4.44 -4.06 -5.22
N VAL A 144 3.18 -4.45 -5.33
CA VAL A 144 2.70 -5.78 -4.91
C VAL A 144 1.98 -6.47 -6.06
N GLN A 145 2.09 -7.79 -6.09
CA GLN A 145 1.57 -8.64 -7.15
C GLN A 145 1.01 -9.91 -6.51
N ALA A 146 -0.14 -10.35 -6.99
CA ALA A 146 -0.78 -11.58 -6.53
C ALA A 146 -1.59 -12.22 -7.66
N VAL A 147 -1.77 -13.52 -7.58
CA VAL A 147 -2.74 -14.24 -8.41
C VAL A 147 -3.96 -14.49 -7.52
N THR A 148 -5.05 -13.79 -7.79
CA THR A 148 -6.23 -13.79 -6.91
C THR A 148 -7.14 -14.97 -7.24
N LYS A 149 -7.63 -15.65 -6.20
CA LYS A 149 -8.66 -16.69 -6.31
C LYS A 149 -10.08 -16.06 -6.34
N PRO A 150 -11.08 -16.75 -6.91
CA PRO A 150 -11.04 -18.07 -7.54
C PRO A 150 -10.50 -18.08 -8.99
N ASP A 151 -10.51 -16.93 -9.67
CA ASP A 151 -10.33 -16.87 -11.13
C ASP A 151 -8.87 -16.92 -11.62
N ASN A 152 -7.91 -17.08 -10.71
CA ASN A 152 -6.46 -17.08 -10.99
C ASN A 152 -6.00 -15.86 -11.81
N VAL A 153 -6.59 -14.69 -11.53
CA VAL A 153 -6.26 -13.47 -12.25
C VAL A 153 -5.02 -12.81 -11.64
N PHE A 154 -4.01 -12.56 -12.47
CA PHE A 154 -2.87 -11.75 -12.08
C PHE A 154 -3.30 -10.30 -11.83
N GLN A 155 -3.12 -9.86 -10.58
CA GLN A 155 -3.35 -8.52 -10.09
C GLN A 155 -2.03 -7.87 -9.68
N GLN A 156 -2.02 -6.54 -9.74
CA GLN A 156 -0.93 -5.74 -9.22
C GLN A 156 -1.46 -4.42 -8.67
N SER A 157 -0.81 -3.93 -7.62
CA SER A 157 -1.06 -2.61 -7.02
C SER A 157 0.26 -1.90 -6.79
N TRP A 158 0.24 -0.59 -7.00
CA TRP A 158 1.37 0.29 -6.85
C TRP A 158 1.04 1.36 -5.82
N GLN A 159 1.98 1.62 -4.93
CA GLN A 159 1.76 2.50 -3.80
C GLN A 159 3.04 3.23 -3.39
N LEU A 160 2.88 4.41 -2.81
CA LEU A 160 3.94 5.02 -2.02
C LEU A 160 3.83 4.48 -0.60
N ILE A 161 4.88 3.81 -0.13
CA ILE A 161 4.93 3.32 1.25
C ILE A 161 5.13 4.51 2.17
N VAL A 162 4.41 4.54 3.29
CA VAL A 162 4.47 5.63 4.26
C VAL A 162 5.08 5.13 5.57
N ASN A 163 5.95 5.94 6.17
CA ASN A 163 6.35 5.75 7.56
C ASN A 163 5.66 6.79 8.44
N ASP A 164 5.18 6.35 9.60
CA ASP A 164 4.67 7.21 10.66
C ASP A 164 5.77 7.54 11.68
N ASP A 165 6.80 8.26 11.23
CA ASP A 165 8.02 8.49 12.02
C ASP A 165 7.78 9.19 13.37
N LYS A 166 6.67 9.93 13.49
CA LYS A 166 6.27 10.66 14.72
C LYS A 166 5.13 10.00 15.48
N LYS A 167 4.68 8.82 15.03
CA LYS A 167 3.56 8.06 15.60
C LYS A 167 2.24 8.83 15.58
N ASP A 168 2.07 9.82 14.71
CA ASP A 168 0.85 10.63 14.69
C ASP A 168 -0.33 9.84 14.11
N LEU A 169 -0.08 9.02 13.10
CA LEU A 169 -1.09 8.14 12.50
C LEU A 169 -1.49 7.03 13.49
N LEU A 170 -0.50 6.42 14.16
CA LEU A 170 -0.72 5.44 15.21
C LEU A 170 -1.53 6.03 16.36
N ARG A 171 -1.23 7.25 16.80
CA ARG A 171 -2.00 7.89 17.88
C ARG A 171 -3.47 8.09 17.52
N TYR A 172 -3.78 8.40 16.26
CA TYR A 172 -5.18 8.44 15.80
C TYR A 172 -5.84 7.07 15.99
N ARG A 173 -5.20 5.99 15.52
CA ARG A 173 -5.72 4.62 15.68
C ARG A 173 -5.84 4.21 17.15
N GLN A 174 -4.90 4.62 18.01
CA GLN A 174 -4.98 4.39 19.45
C GLN A 174 -6.18 5.11 20.09
N ASP A 175 -6.53 6.32 19.64
CA ASP A 175 -7.71 7.02 20.14
C ASP A 175 -9.01 6.35 19.64
N VAL A 176 -9.01 5.80 18.43
CA VAL A 176 -10.10 4.92 17.94
C VAL A 176 -10.20 3.64 18.78
N PHE A 177 -9.08 2.99 19.09
CA PHE A 177 -9.05 1.80 19.94
C PHE A 177 -9.62 2.07 21.34
N LYS A 178 -9.25 3.20 21.97
CA LYS A 178 -9.82 3.62 23.26
C LYS A 178 -11.35 3.79 23.18
N LEU A 179 -11.84 4.41 22.11
CA LEU A 179 -13.29 4.55 21.88
C LEU A 179 -13.96 3.18 21.70
N PHE A 180 -13.37 2.30 20.90
CA PHE A 180 -13.86 0.95 20.63
C PHE A 180 -13.99 0.12 21.92
N VAL A 181 -12.93 0.08 22.73
CA VAL A 181 -12.94 -0.61 24.04
C VAL A 181 -13.96 0.02 24.99
N LYS A 182 -14.02 1.36 25.06
CA LYS A 182 -15.01 2.08 25.88
C LYS A 182 -16.45 1.72 25.51
N LYS A 183 -16.72 1.35 24.27
CA LYS A 183 -18.03 0.94 23.78
C LYS A 183 -18.32 -0.56 23.96
N GLY A 184 -17.42 -1.30 24.62
CA GLY A 184 -17.56 -2.73 24.85
C GLY A 184 -17.04 -3.60 23.69
N GLY A 185 -16.29 -3.03 22.75
CA GLY A 185 -15.64 -3.77 21.68
C GLY A 185 -14.59 -4.76 22.22
N ASN A 186 -14.50 -5.94 21.61
CA ASN A 186 -13.49 -6.94 21.95
C ASN A 186 -12.09 -6.47 21.50
N PRO A 187 -11.15 -6.16 22.41
CA PRO A 187 -9.82 -5.63 22.07
C PRO A 187 -9.01 -6.52 21.12
N ALA A 188 -9.28 -7.83 21.07
CA ALA A 188 -8.59 -8.75 20.18
C ALA A 188 -8.97 -8.58 18.69
N LEU A 189 -10.06 -7.87 18.40
CA LEU A 189 -10.55 -7.69 17.02
C LEU A 189 -10.03 -6.43 16.33
N PHE A 190 -9.41 -5.52 17.06
CA PHE A 190 -8.87 -4.28 16.48
C PHE A 190 -7.51 -3.95 17.11
N ASP A 191 -6.44 -4.10 16.34
CA ASP A 191 -5.10 -3.67 16.74
C ASP A 191 -4.77 -2.30 16.11
N PRO A 192 -4.53 -1.25 16.91
CA PRO A 192 -4.12 0.04 16.39
C PRO A 192 -2.76 0.00 15.67
N GLU A 193 -1.89 -0.97 15.95
CA GLU A 193 -0.58 -1.14 15.31
C GLU A 193 -0.61 -2.00 14.04
N ASP A 194 -1.67 -2.78 13.84
CA ASP A 194 -1.86 -3.54 12.60
C ASP A 194 -2.45 -2.66 11.49
N PHE A 195 -1.63 -1.73 11.01
CA PHE A 195 -1.92 -0.96 9.80
C PHE A 195 -0.66 -0.75 8.99
N MET A 196 -0.84 -0.65 7.68
CA MET A 196 0.23 -0.51 6.71
C MET A 196 0.00 0.79 5.95
N PRO A 197 0.39 1.95 6.50
CA PRO A 197 0.07 3.22 5.87
C PRO A 197 0.74 3.31 4.50
N HIS A 198 -0.05 3.64 3.49
CA HIS A 198 0.41 3.79 2.12
C HIS A 198 -0.52 4.75 1.36
N ILE A 199 -0.03 5.24 0.23
CA ILE A 199 -0.82 6.03 -0.74
C ILE A 199 -0.93 5.18 -2.00
N THR A 200 -2.12 4.68 -2.32
CA THR A 200 -2.35 3.91 -3.55
C THR A 200 -2.22 4.83 -4.77
N LEU A 201 -1.37 4.44 -5.72
CA LEU A 201 -1.19 5.14 -7.00
C LEU A 201 -2.15 4.60 -8.06
N GLY A 202 -2.34 3.27 -8.05
CA GLY A 202 -3.27 2.58 -8.93
C GLY A 202 -3.09 1.07 -8.87
N PHE A 203 -4.03 0.37 -9.49
CA PHE A 203 -4.09 -1.09 -9.53
C PHE A 203 -4.61 -1.58 -10.89
N LYS A 204 -4.37 -2.85 -11.23
CA LYS A 204 -4.74 -3.39 -12.54
C LYS A 204 -6.25 -3.51 -12.72
N THR A 205 -6.91 -4.35 -11.92
CA THR A 205 -8.38 -4.51 -11.97
C THR A 205 -9.01 -4.12 -10.64
N ARG A 206 -8.41 -4.54 -9.53
CA ARG A 206 -8.79 -4.12 -8.17
C ARG A 206 -7.56 -3.96 -7.30
N ASP A 207 -7.72 -3.23 -6.19
CA ASP A 207 -6.65 -3.13 -5.20
C ASP A 207 -6.43 -4.47 -4.48
N LEU A 208 -5.22 -4.65 -3.96
CA LEU A 208 -4.78 -5.85 -3.24
C LEU A 208 -4.70 -5.56 -1.74
N PHE A 209 -5.19 -6.49 -0.93
CA PHE A 209 -5.27 -6.38 0.53
C PHE A 209 -4.66 -7.59 1.24
N VAL A 210 -4.68 -7.60 2.57
CA VAL A 210 -4.10 -8.67 3.39
C VAL A 210 -4.79 -10.02 3.16
N GLU A 211 -6.08 -9.99 2.80
CA GLU A 211 -6.88 -11.14 2.42
C GLU A 211 -6.36 -11.82 1.14
N ASP A 212 -5.61 -11.08 0.31
CA ASP A 212 -4.91 -11.60 -0.87
C ASP A 212 -3.51 -12.15 -0.54
N GLY A 213 -3.13 -12.19 0.74
CA GLY A 213 -1.77 -12.56 1.19
C GLY A 213 -0.73 -11.46 0.94
N VAL A 214 -1.18 -10.22 0.69
CA VAL A 214 -0.32 -9.11 0.27
C VAL A 214 -0.09 -8.13 1.41
N TYR A 215 1.18 -7.90 1.76
CA TYR A 215 1.59 -6.95 2.78
C TYR A 215 2.27 -5.73 2.15
N LYS A 216 1.68 -4.55 2.29
CA LYS A 216 2.16 -3.28 1.70
C LYS A 216 3.09 -2.52 2.67
N ARG A 217 4.13 -3.18 3.18
CA ARG A 217 5.17 -2.55 4.02
C ARG A 217 6.47 -2.39 3.23
N ARG A 218 7.61 -2.30 3.92
CA ARG A 218 8.93 -2.16 3.30
C ARG A 218 9.31 -3.33 2.39
N ASN A 219 8.74 -4.51 2.61
CA ASN A 219 8.90 -5.68 1.74
C ASN A 219 8.40 -5.42 0.30
N ALA A 220 7.49 -4.45 0.12
CA ALA A 220 6.99 -4.07 -1.20
C ALA A 220 7.87 -3.03 -1.91
N CYS A 221 8.87 -2.44 -1.25
CA CYS A 221 9.71 -1.38 -1.82
C CYS A 221 10.51 -1.85 -3.04
N ILE A 222 10.41 -1.12 -4.14
CA ILE A 222 11.17 -1.38 -5.38
C ILE A 222 12.09 -0.23 -5.79
N ALA A 223 11.83 0.99 -5.29
CA ALA A 223 12.69 2.14 -5.56
C ALA A 223 12.63 3.14 -4.40
N LYS A 224 13.79 3.72 -4.05
CA LYS A 224 13.88 4.75 -3.00
C LYS A 224 13.19 6.03 -3.46
N VAL A 225 12.45 6.67 -2.56
CA VAL A 225 11.83 7.98 -2.77
C VAL A 225 12.48 9.00 -1.84
N VAL A 226 12.72 10.21 -2.35
CA VAL A 226 13.23 11.34 -1.59
C VAL A 226 12.31 12.53 -1.83
N ALA A 227 11.84 13.13 -0.73
CA ALA A 227 11.10 14.37 -0.78
C ALA A 227 12.07 15.53 -1.06
N VAL A 228 11.86 16.26 -2.15
CA VAL A 228 12.67 17.42 -2.58
C VAL A 228 11.92 18.73 -2.44
#